data_AF-A0A9P0DSE6-F1
#
_entry.id   AF-A0A9P0DSE6-F1
#
_cell.length_a   1.000
_cell.length_b   1.000
_cell.length_c   1.000
_cell.angle_alpha   90.00
_cell.angle_beta   90.00
_cell.angle_gamma   90.00
#
_symmetry.space_group_name_H-M   'P 1'
#
loop_
_entity.id
_entity.type
_entity.pdbx_description
1 polymer ?
#
loop_
_entity_poly.entity_id
_entity_poly.type
_entity_poly.pdbx_seq_one_letter_code
_entity_poly.pdbx_strand_id
1 'polypeptide(L)'
;MDSYDLNGSGMKQVIIGRQDGNIEVYQVDMNDEHEDSRLIFTYNCNESVTSLQCGIVGSHGFDEIVVGTYTGRIFGLTTQTLDGNLDNSTGSYISTADTSQKIFKLKADIDELKTKIIKERERYQQSTTFSCEVSAIPLLMVKDSFILDRNTSTYNLSIEVPTAIDNILLQCDTEVDLVDVDKNSAVISYSDTTKQDSHLLATYRCQINTNSLKMKIGTIEGKKGTLQAYVTPLVQPKCSRVMRYDIKALSLHYRLHQFDNNRPFNVLTIKGPFSLAEIHSWIGQCLPEVPEKPTVAEKTELWFGSTLLNTILECTYQKGEAVFKSDNVSTISILKDNLTSEATKKKIKVDIKTQINDESVNFVLRSIEEKLLKHQKLAKDLILLNALNELEVTEEETTKYLSGKYRNLLSSAKEIRKQADSDLHCLQRYYGAIEDLYISYSKFKGLNPKPRATELRKMLENYSYENTILFFRPEKTPSC
;
A
#
# COMPACT_ATOMS: atom_id res chain seq x y z
N MET A 1 -13.53 -17.20 -7.86
CA MET A 1 -13.63 -17.14 -9.33
C MET A 1 -14.48 -18.31 -9.74
N ASP A 2 -15.42 -18.09 -10.65
CA ASP A 2 -16.28 -19.13 -11.21
C ASP A 2 -16.45 -18.92 -12.72
N SER A 3 -16.87 -19.95 -13.45
CA SER A 3 -17.13 -19.89 -14.88
C SER A 3 -18.56 -20.37 -15.19
N TYR A 4 -19.40 -19.49 -15.70
CA TYR A 4 -20.82 -19.78 -15.90
C TYR A 4 -21.39 -18.99 -17.09
N ASP A 5 -22.35 -19.57 -17.80
CA ASP A 5 -23.05 -18.90 -18.90
C ASP A 5 -24.30 -18.19 -18.36
N LEU A 6 -24.19 -16.88 -18.13
CA LEU A 6 -25.29 -16.06 -17.59
C LEU A 6 -26.27 -15.58 -18.67
N ASN A 7 -25.89 -15.64 -19.95
CA ASN A 7 -26.69 -15.08 -21.05
C ASN A 7 -27.33 -16.16 -21.92
N GLY A 8 -27.11 -17.45 -21.62
CA GLY A 8 -27.57 -18.57 -22.43
C GLY A 8 -26.99 -18.60 -23.83
N SER A 9 -25.82 -17.97 -24.05
CA SER A 9 -25.18 -17.85 -25.36
C SER A 9 -24.37 -19.10 -25.75
N GLY A 10 -24.24 -20.06 -24.83
CA GLY A 10 -23.37 -21.23 -24.96
C GLY A 10 -21.89 -20.94 -24.64
N MET A 11 -21.53 -19.67 -24.41
CA MET A 11 -20.19 -19.26 -24.01
C MET A 11 -20.15 -18.91 -22.52
N LYS A 12 -19.28 -19.61 -21.77
CA LYS A 12 -19.10 -19.35 -20.34
C LYS A 12 -18.39 -18.01 -20.14
N GLN A 13 -18.95 -17.20 -19.25
CA GLN A 13 -18.34 -15.98 -18.75
C GLN A 13 -17.52 -16.29 -17.51
N VAL A 14 -16.54 -15.44 -17.22
CA VAL A 14 -15.68 -15.56 -16.05
C VAL A 14 -16.13 -14.55 -15.02
N ILE A 15 -16.50 -15.02 -13.83
CA ILE A 15 -16.96 -14.18 -12.73
C ILE A 15 -15.88 -14.13 -11.64
N ILE A 16 -15.46 -12.91 -11.29
CA ILE A 16 -14.38 -12.66 -10.34
C ILE A 16 -14.92 -11.80 -9.19
N GLY A 17 -14.85 -12.34 -7.98
CA GLY A 17 -15.02 -11.57 -6.74
C GLY A 17 -13.66 -11.11 -6.24
N ARG A 18 -13.52 -9.80 -6.03
CA ARG A 18 -12.29 -9.18 -5.52
C ARG A 18 -12.38 -8.90 -4.02
N GLN A 19 -11.21 -8.71 -3.40
CA GLN A 19 -11.09 -8.36 -1.98
C GLN A 19 -11.50 -6.91 -1.67
N ASP A 20 -11.64 -6.05 -2.68
CA ASP A 20 -12.17 -4.70 -2.52
C ASP A 20 -13.70 -4.62 -2.62
N GLY A 21 -14.35 -5.78 -2.74
CA GLY A 21 -15.80 -5.91 -2.83
C GLY A 21 -16.37 -5.78 -4.24
N ASN A 22 -15.53 -5.59 -5.25
CA ASN A 22 -15.97 -5.60 -6.64
C ASN A 22 -16.22 -7.03 -7.13
N ILE A 23 -17.38 -7.23 -7.75
CA ILE A 23 -17.75 -8.43 -8.48
C ILE A 23 -17.78 -8.05 -9.96
N GLU A 24 -16.95 -8.72 -10.75
CA GLU A 24 -16.73 -8.41 -12.15
C GLU A 24 -17.08 -9.63 -13.01
N VAL A 25 -17.81 -9.39 -14.10
CA VAL A 25 -18.18 -10.42 -15.08
C VAL A 25 -17.45 -10.12 -16.38
N TYR A 26 -16.63 -11.05 -16.84
CA TYR A 26 -15.83 -10.94 -18.04
C TYR A 26 -16.34 -11.90 -19.12
N GLN A 27 -16.46 -11.37 -20.34
CA GLN A 27 -16.59 -12.17 -21.54
C GLN A 27 -15.20 -12.46 -22.08
N VAL A 28 -14.87 -13.74 -22.23
CA VAL A 28 -13.64 -14.19 -22.87
C VAL A 28 -14.05 -14.82 -24.19
N ASP A 29 -13.66 -14.19 -25.30
CA ASP A 29 -13.78 -14.82 -26.61
C ASP A 29 -12.58 -15.76 -26.78
N MET A 30 -12.83 -17.06 -26.85
CA MET A 30 -11.78 -18.07 -26.99
C MET A 30 -11.36 -18.28 -28.44
N ASN A 31 -12.06 -17.66 -29.40
CA ASN A 31 -11.85 -17.91 -30.84
C ASN A 31 -10.80 -16.99 -31.48
N ASP A 32 -10.43 -15.88 -30.82
CA ASP A 32 -9.42 -14.94 -31.31
C ASP A 32 -8.28 -14.80 -30.30
N GLU A 33 -7.05 -15.16 -30.69
CA GLU A 33 -5.84 -15.03 -29.86
C GLU A 33 -5.45 -13.56 -29.57
N HIS A 34 -6.20 -12.60 -30.13
CA HIS A 34 -5.89 -11.17 -30.09
C HIS A 34 -7.01 -10.29 -29.50
N GLU A 35 -8.16 -10.85 -29.08
CA GLU A 35 -9.17 -10.07 -28.37
C GLU A 35 -8.99 -10.13 -26.85
N ASP A 36 -8.81 -8.95 -26.24
CA ASP A 36 -8.78 -8.78 -24.80
C ASP A 36 -10.14 -9.12 -24.17
N SER A 37 -10.12 -9.76 -22.99
CA SER A 37 -11.32 -10.04 -22.21
C SER A 37 -12.14 -8.77 -21.96
N ARG A 38 -13.43 -8.78 -22.28
CA ARG A 38 -14.31 -7.60 -22.13
C ARG A 38 -15.06 -7.66 -20.82
N LEU A 39 -15.01 -6.58 -20.04
CA LEU A 39 -15.79 -6.43 -18.81
C LEU A 39 -17.25 -6.10 -19.15
N ILE A 40 -18.17 -6.96 -18.77
CA ILE A 40 -19.63 -6.81 -19.03
C ILE A 40 -20.30 -6.06 -17.88
N PHE A 41 -19.98 -6.44 -16.64
CA PHE A 41 -20.70 -5.98 -15.46
C PHE A 41 -19.76 -5.81 -14.27
N THR A 42 -20.04 -4.79 -13.46
CA THR A 42 -19.34 -4.55 -12.20
C THR A 42 -20.34 -4.14 -11.12
N TYR A 43 -20.26 -4.78 -9.97
CA TYR A 43 -21.01 -4.42 -8.77
C TYR A 43 -20.10 -4.36 -7.56
N ASN A 44 -20.25 -3.35 -6.70
CA ASN A 44 -19.47 -3.21 -5.48
C ASN A 44 -20.35 -3.47 -4.24
N CYS A 45 -19.95 -4.44 -3.42
CA CYS A 45 -20.65 -4.82 -2.19
C CYS A 45 -20.07 -4.18 -0.91
N ASN A 46 -19.05 -3.31 -1.02
CA ASN A 46 -18.35 -2.60 0.06
C ASN A 46 -17.67 -3.50 1.12
N GLU A 47 -17.63 -4.81 0.90
CA GLU A 47 -17.02 -5.82 1.78
C GLU A 47 -16.20 -6.80 0.97
N SER A 48 -15.20 -7.45 1.55
CA SER A 48 -14.44 -8.47 0.83
C SER A 48 -15.34 -9.65 0.41
N VAL A 49 -15.26 -10.03 -0.87
CA VAL A 49 -15.86 -11.28 -1.37
C VAL A 49 -14.98 -12.47 -0.95
N THR A 50 -15.57 -13.46 -0.26
CA THR A 50 -14.87 -14.68 0.18
C THR A 50 -15.16 -15.86 -0.73
N SER A 51 -16.39 -15.99 -1.19
CA SER A 51 -16.84 -17.07 -2.06
C SER A 51 -17.84 -16.54 -3.08
N LEU A 52 -17.83 -17.15 -4.26
CA LEU A 52 -18.71 -16.80 -5.36
C LEU A 52 -19.05 -18.09 -6.11
N GLN A 53 -20.33 -18.27 -6.40
CA GLN A 53 -20.83 -19.39 -7.20
C GLN A 53 -22.02 -18.93 -8.04
N CYS A 54 -22.09 -19.43 -9.27
CA CYS A 54 -23.22 -19.17 -10.16
C CYS A 54 -24.17 -20.36 -10.23
N GLY A 55 -25.46 -20.08 -10.39
CA GLY A 55 -26.49 -21.08 -10.54
C GLY A 55 -27.88 -20.51 -10.31
N ILE A 56 -28.86 -21.39 -10.07
CA ILE A 56 -30.26 -21.02 -9.87
C ILE A 56 -30.63 -21.32 -8.42
N VAL A 57 -30.90 -20.29 -7.61
CA VAL A 57 -31.24 -20.43 -6.19
C VAL A 57 -32.60 -19.84 -5.84
N GLY A 58 -32.87 -18.60 -6.27
CA GLY A 58 -34.13 -17.91 -5.99
C GLY A 58 -35.29 -18.41 -6.83
N SER A 59 -35.38 -17.93 -8.07
CA SER A 59 -36.48 -18.22 -8.99
C SER A 59 -36.04 -19.21 -10.07
N HIS A 60 -36.80 -20.29 -10.27
CA HIS A 60 -36.52 -21.25 -11.34
C HIS A 60 -36.53 -20.57 -12.71
N GLY A 61 -35.45 -20.77 -13.49
CA GLY A 61 -35.31 -20.24 -14.84
C GLY A 61 -34.57 -18.90 -14.94
N PHE A 62 -34.13 -18.32 -13.81
CA PHE A 62 -33.27 -17.14 -13.80
C PHE A 62 -31.91 -17.51 -13.20
N ASP A 63 -30.85 -17.24 -13.95
CA ASP A 63 -29.49 -17.44 -13.48
C ASP A 63 -29.10 -16.33 -12.49
N GLU A 64 -28.38 -16.73 -11.44
CA GLU A 64 -27.99 -15.87 -10.33
C GLU A 64 -26.52 -16.06 -9.96
N ILE A 65 -25.89 -14.99 -9.50
CA ILE A 65 -24.57 -15.01 -8.89
C ILE A 65 -24.75 -14.96 -7.38
N VAL A 66 -24.45 -16.05 -6.69
CA VAL A 66 -24.46 -16.14 -5.23
C VAL A 66 -23.09 -15.73 -4.70
N VAL A 67 -23.10 -14.75 -3.80
CA VAL A 67 -21.89 -14.16 -3.23
C VAL A 67 -21.92 -14.29 -1.71
N GLY A 68 -20.84 -14.82 -1.14
CA GLY A 68 -20.56 -14.77 0.29
C GLY A 68 -19.53 -13.68 0.60
N THR A 69 -19.83 -12.79 1.55
CA THR A 69 -18.91 -11.75 2.02
C THR A 69 -18.15 -12.16 3.28
N TYR A 70 -17.17 -11.35 3.68
CA TYR A 70 -16.39 -11.55 4.90
C TYR A 70 -17.23 -11.53 6.18
N THR A 71 -18.27 -10.69 6.24
CA THR A 71 -19.17 -10.61 7.39
C THR A 71 -20.15 -11.79 7.49
N GLY A 72 -20.15 -12.68 6.49
CA GLY A 72 -21.09 -13.79 6.37
C GLY A 72 -22.42 -13.42 5.71
N ARG A 73 -22.53 -12.22 5.11
CA ARG A 73 -23.69 -11.86 4.30
C ARG A 73 -23.67 -12.69 3.01
N ILE A 74 -24.74 -13.43 2.78
CA ILE A 74 -24.98 -14.17 1.54
C ILE A 74 -26.06 -13.43 0.76
N PHE A 75 -25.77 -13.05 -0.48
CA PHE A 75 -26.74 -12.41 -1.36
C PHE A 75 -26.59 -12.91 -2.80
N GLY A 76 -27.70 -12.86 -3.54
CA GLY A 76 -27.76 -13.22 -4.95
C GLY A 76 -27.90 -11.99 -5.84
N LEU A 77 -27.16 -11.94 -6.95
CA LEU A 77 -27.41 -11.02 -8.06
C LEU A 77 -28.16 -11.80 -9.13
N THR A 78 -29.46 -11.52 -9.28
CA THR A 78 -30.36 -12.25 -10.17
C THR A 78 -30.55 -11.50 -11.49
N THR A 79 -30.79 -12.26 -12.57
CA THR A 79 -31.19 -11.73 -13.89
C THR A 79 -32.67 -11.35 -13.96
N GLN A 80 -33.47 -11.73 -12.95
CA GLN A 80 -34.88 -11.37 -12.88
C GLN A 80 -35.05 -9.85 -12.70
N THR A 81 -35.82 -9.21 -13.59
CA THR A 81 -36.21 -7.81 -13.41
C THR A 81 -37.20 -7.69 -12.25
N LEU A 82 -36.80 -7.03 -11.17
CA LEU A 82 -37.64 -6.77 -10.01
C LEU A 82 -38.57 -5.55 -10.22
N ASP A 83 -38.47 -4.87 -11.37
CA ASP A 83 -39.23 -3.67 -11.75
C ASP A 83 -40.65 -3.99 -12.23
N GLY A 84 -41.43 -4.63 -11.35
CA GLY A 84 -42.85 -4.89 -11.59
C GLY A 84 -43.80 -3.82 -11.04
N ASN A 85 -43.35 -2.72 -10.43
CA ASN A 85 -44.25 -1.78 -9.72
C ASN A 85 -43.77 -0.31 -9.70
N LEU A 86 -43.79 0.36 -10.85
CA LEU A 86 -43.77 1.83 -10.93
C LEU A 86 -45.17 2.32 -11.26
N ASP A 87 -45.80 3.04 -10.33
CA ASP A 87 -47.09 3.72 -10.58
C ASP A 87 -46.80 5.12 -11.16
N ASN A 88 -47.23 5.34 -12.42
CA ASN A 88 -47.00 6.56 -13.19
C ASN A 88 -47.71 7.80 -12.62
N SER A 89 -48.50 7.65 -11.56
CA SER A 89 -49.29 8.73 -10.97
C SER A 89 -48.60 9.52 -9.87
N THR A 90 -47.66 8.92 -9.12
CA THR A 90 -47.09 9.57 -7.91
C THR A 90 -45.58 9.56 -7.81
N GLY A 91 -44.86 8.91 -8.74
CA GLY A 91 -43.38 8.88 -8.73
C GLY A 91 -42.77 8.29 -7.44
N SER A 92 -43.58 7.64 -6.61
CA SER A 92 -43.17 7.05 -5.34
C SER A 92 -43.05 5.54 -5.52
N TYR A 93 -41.96 4.97 -5.02
CA TYR A 93 -41.76 3.52 -4.98
C TYR A 93 -42.88 2.87 -4.17
N ILE A 94 -43.72 2.05 -4.81
CA ILE A 94 -44.65 1.18 -4.08
C ILE A 94 -43.80 0.12 -3.40
N SER A 95 -43.53 0.34 -2.11
CA SER A 95 -42.99 -0.69 -1.24
C SER A 95 -43.97 -1.86 -1.24
N THR A 96 -43.60 -2.98 -1.89
CA THR A 96 -44.43 -4.19 -1.91
C THR A 96 -44.91 -4.54 -0.49
N ALA A 97 -46.13 -5.09 -0.35
CA ALA A 97 -46.69 -5.44 0.95
C ALA A 97 -45.72 -6.32 1.78
N ASP A 98 -44.95 -7.16 1.10
CA ASP A 98 -43.91 -8.01 1.68
C ASP A 98 -42.73 -7.21 2.26
N THR A 99 -42.27 -6.15 1.59
CA THR A 99 -41.22 -5.26 2.13
C THR A 99 -41.69 -4.58 3.41
N SER A 100 -42.92 -4.08 3.42
CA SER A 100 -43.50 -3.41 4.60
C SER A 100 -43.65 -4.38 5.79
N GLN A 101 -44.08 -5.62 5.53
CA GLN A 101 -44.15 -6.65 6.56
C GLN A 101 -42.77 -7.06 7.09
N LYS A 102 -41.76 -7.18 6.22
CA LYS A 102 -40.36 -7.45 6.63
C LYS A 102 -39.83 -6.33 7.54
N ILE A 103 -40.08 -5.07 7.19
CA ILE A 103 -39.68 -3.92 8.02
C ILE A 103 -40.36 -3.97 9.38
N PHE A 104 -41.65 -4.32 9.45
CA PHE A 104 -42.36 -4.41 10.72
C PHE A 104 -41.79 -5.53 11.63
N LYS A 105 -41.51 -6.71 11.06
CA LYS A 105 -40.87 -7.83 11.78
C LYS A 105 -39.50 -7.43 12.32
N LEU A 106 -38.65 -6.82 11.48
CA LEU A 106 -37.32 -6.36 11.89
C LEU A 106 -37.40 -5.33 13.03
N LYS A 107 -38.38 -4.43 13.03
CA LYS A 107 -38.59 -3.47 14.12
C LYS A 107 -38.94 -4.18 15.43
N ALA A 108 -39.85 -5.15 15.40
CA ALA A 108 -40.20 -5.94 16.57
C ALA A 108 -39.00 -6.71 17.14
N ASP A 109 -38.22 -7.37 16.26
CA ASP A 109 -37.01 -8.11 16.65
C ASP A 109 -35.95 -7.19 17.28
N ILE A 110 -35.77 -5.99 16.73
CA ILE A 110 -34.85 -4.99 17.27
C ILE A 110 -35.26 -4.57 18.68
N ASP A 111 -36.56 -4.37 18.94
CA ASP A 111 -37.04 -3.93 20.25
C ASP A 111 -36.98 -5.04 21.31
N GLU A 112 -37.22 -6.30 20.92
CA GLU A 112 -36.97 -7.46 21.78
C GLU A 112 -35.47 -7.59 22.13
N LEU A 113 -34.59 -7.52 21.13
CA LEU A 113 -33.15 -7.61 21.32
C LEU A 113 -32.60 -6.47 22.19
N LYS A 114 -33.08 -5.24 21.99
CA LYS A 114 -32.71 -4.10 22.87
C LYS A 114 -33.07 -4.37 24.32
N THR A 115 -34.28 -4.86 24.58
CA THR A 115 -34.74 -5.17 25.93
C THR A 115 -33.87 -6.25 26.58
N LYS A 116 -33.49 -7.28 25.81
CA LYS A 116 -32.59 -8.35 26.28
C LYS A 116 -31.18 -7.83 26.58
N ILE A 117 -30.63 -6.98 25.70
CA ILE A 117 -29.30 -6.38 25.87
C ILE A 117 -29.24 -5.50 27.12
N ILE A 118 -30.28 -4.70 27.40
CA ILE A 118 -30.33 -3.84 28.58
C ILE A 118 -30.28 -4.68 29.87
N LYS A 119 -31.11 -5.74 29.95
CA LYS A 119 -31.13 -6.66 31.10
C LYS A 119 -29.77 -7.34 31.33
N GLU A 120 -29.14 -7.83 30.27
CA GLU A 120 -27.81 -8.46 30.40
C GLU A 120 -26.69 -7.46 30.74
N ARG A 121 -26.80 -6.20 30.27
CA ARG A 121 -25.85 -5.14 30.66
C ARG A 121 -25.95 -4.80 32.15
N GLU A 122 -27.17 -4.67 32.67
CA GLU A 122 -27.39 -4.44 34.10
C GLU A 122 -26.84 -5.60 34.93
N ARG A 123 -27.09 -6.84 34.49
CA ARG A 123 -26.55 -8.05 35.12
C ARG A 123 -25.02 -8.06 35.13
N TYR A 124 -24.39 -7.73 34.00
CA TYR A 124 -22.93 -7.66 33.87
C TYR A 124 -22.32 -6.56 34.75
N GLN A 125 -22.98 -5.41 34.86
CA GLN A 125 -22.52 -4.31 35.71
C GLN A 125 -22.62 -4.68 37.20
N GLN A 126 -23.70 -5.36 37.59
CA GLN A 126 -23.87 -5.86 38.95
C GLN A 126 -22.80 -6.92 39.29
N SER A 127 -22.58 -7.92 38.43
CA SER A 127 -21.57 -8.96 38.68
C SER A 127 -20.17 -8.36 38.79
N THR A 128 -19.80 -7.41 37.94
CA THR A 128 -18.48 -6.75 37.99
C THR A 128 -18.27 -5.93 39.28
N THR A 129 -19.35 -5.41 39.87
CA THR A 129 -19.27 -4.55 41.07
C THR A 129 -19.26 -5.37 42.37
N PHE A 130 -20.03 -6.46 42.43
CA PHE A 130 -20.25 -7.23 43.66
C PHE A 130 -19.37 -8.48 43.79
N SER A 131 -19.00 -9.09 42.67
CA SER A 131 -18.15 -10.27 42.62
C SER A 131 -16.87 -9.92 41.88
N CYS A 132 -15.71 -10.28 42.44
CA CYS A 132 -14.40 -10.09 41.81
C CYS A 132 -14.21 -11.12 40.66
N GLU A 133 -15.21 -11.24 39.79
CA GLU A 133 -15.22 -12.13 38.64
C GLU A 133 -14.50 -11.47 37.45
N VAL A 134 -13.77 -12.28 36.69
CA VAL A 134 -12.97 -11.80 35.55
C VAL A 134 -13.89 -11.51 34.36
N SER A 135 -13.81 -10.30 33.84
CA SER A 135 -14.51 -9.88 32.62
C SER A 135 -13.94 -10.60 31.39
N ALA A 136 -14.78 -11.34 30.67
CA ALA A 136 -14.40 -11.96 29.41
C ALA A 136 -14.38 -10.91 28.27
N ILE A 137 -13.28 -10.88 27.50
CA ILE A 137 -13.13 -10.00 26.34
C ILE A 137 -13.64 -10.75 25.09
N PRO A 138 -14.50 -10.13 24.25
CA PRO A 138 -14.97 -10.77 23.04
C PRO A 138 -13.81 -10.96 22.05
N LEU A 139 -13.76 -12.14 21.42
CA LEU A 139 -12.77 -12.46 20.40
C LEU A 139 -13.11 -11.72 19.10
N LEU A 140 -12.33 -10.69 18.78
CA LEU A 140 -12.47 -9.94 17.53
C LEU A 140 -11.61 -10.56 16.43
N MET A 141 -12.24 -11.07 15.37
CA MET A 141 -11.55 -11.51 14.17
C MET A 141 -11.29 -10.29 13.27
N VAL A 142 -10.02 -9.92 13.14
CA VAL A 142 -9.58 -8.83 12.27
C VAL A 142 -8.84 -9.46 11.10
N LYS A 143 -9.28 -9.16 9.88
CA LYS A 143 -8.59 -9.53 8.65
C LYS A 143 -7.75 -8.35 8.22
N ASP A 144 -6.45 -8.57 8.11
CA ASP A 144 -5.47 -7.57 7.72
C ASP A 144 -4.72 -7.97 6.45
N SER A 145 -4.31 -6.96 5.69
CA SER A 145 -3.37 -7.13 4.60
C SER A 145 -2.39 -5.95 4.58
N PHE A 146 -1.10 -6.22 4.56
CA PHE A 146 -0.05 -5.21 4.45
C PHE A 146 0.82 -5.53 3.23
N ILE A 147 0.51 -4.89 2.10
CA ILE A 147 1.09 -5.25 0.79
C ILE A 147 1.72 -4.01 0.15
N LEU A 148 2.94 -4.16 -0.38
CA LEU A 148 3.63 -3.10 -1.13
C LEU A 148 3.00 -2.94 -2.52
N ASP A 149 2.57 -1.73 -2.84
CA ASP A 149 2.12 -1.38 -4.19
C ASP A 149 3.30 -0.95 -5.07
N ARG A 150 3.42 -1.60 -6.24
CA ARG A 150 4.52 -1.39 -7.18
C ARG A 150 4.43 -0.04 -7.89
N ASN A 151 3.20 0.44 -8.12
CA ASN A 151 2.98 1.66 -8.91
C ASN A 151 3.26 2.91 -8.09
N THR A 152 2.80 2.93 -6.84
CA THR A 152 2.95 4.09 -5.95
C THR A 152 4.17 3.99 -5.02
N SER A 153 4.83 2.83 -4.95
CA SER A 153 5.90 2.56 -3.98
C SER A 153 5.46 2.85 -2.53
N THR A 154 4.20 2.58 -2.20
CA THR A 154 3.63 2.73 -0.85
C THR A 154 3.04 1.42 -0.38
N TYR A 155 3.00 1.20 0.92
CA TYR A 155 2.33 0.05 1.51
C TYR A 155 0.84 0.32 1.66
N ASN A 156 0.01 -0.58 1.14
CA ASN A 156 -1.42 -0.59 1.37
C ASN A 156 -1.73 -1.45 2.60
N LEU A 157 -2.12 -0.80 3.69
CA LEU A 157 -2.65 -1.45 4.88
C LEU A 157 -4.19 -1.48 4.77
N SER A 158 -4.76 -2.67 4.61
CA SER A 158 -6.21 -2.87 4.66
C SER A 158 -6.57 -3.63 5.93
N ILE A 159 -7.52 -3.11 6.69
CA ILE A 159 -8.03 -3.71 7.92
C ILE A 159 -9.53 -3.88 7.76
N GLU A 160 -10.04 -5.08 7.98
CA GLU A 160 -11.45 -5.44 7.87
C GLU A 160 -11.92 -6.18 9.12
N VAL A 161 -13.06 -5.75 9.66
CA VAL A 161 -13.65 -6.23 10.91
C VAL A 161 -15.13 -6.55 10.64
N PRO A 162 -15.69 -7.63 11.23
CA PRO A 162 -17.08 -8.00 11.01
C PRO A 162 -18.10 -6.96 11.50
N THR A 163 -17.68 -6.09 12.42
CA THR A 163 -18.47 -5.01 12.99
C THR A 163 -17.85 -3.66 12.63
N ALA A 164 -18.68 -2.63 12.55
CA ALA A 164 -18.23 -1.28 12.23
C ALA A 164 -17.09 -0.81 13.15
N ILE A 165 -16.10 -0.16 12.56
CA ILE A 165 -14.92 0.35 13.26
C ILE A 165 -15.25 1.70 13.89
N ASP A 166 -14.92 1.89 15.17
CA ASP A 166 -15.02 3.19 15.87
C ASP A 166 -13.78 4.03 15.54
N ASN A 167 -12.60 3.47 15.86
CA ASN A 167 -11.32 4.09 15.58
C ASN A 167 -10.21 3.06 15.36
N ILE A 168 -9.18 3.49 14.62
CA ILE A 168 -7.90 2.79 14.50
C ILE A 168 -6.80 3.75 14.94
N LEU A 169 -6.04 3.36 15.96
CA LEU A 169 -4.84 4.08 16.37
C LEU A 169 -3.62 3.42 15.73
N LEU A 170 -2.84 4.19 14.99
CA LEU A 170 -1.55 3.79 14.44
C LEU A 170 -0.43 4.35 15.31
N GLN A 171 0.48 3.48 15.71
CA GLN A 171 1.69 3.81 16.44
C GLN A 171 2.88 3.21 15.70
N CYS A 172 3.90 4.01 15.39
CA CYS A 172 5.09 3.52 14.70
C CYS A 172 6.37 3.96 15.42
N ASP A 173 7.32 3.04 15.53
CA ASP A 173 8.65 3.28 16.11
C ASP A 173 9.63 3.92 15.09
N THR A 174 9.15 4.28 13.90
CA THR A 174 9.98 4.76 12.79
C THR A 174 9.22 5.83 12.03
N GLU A 175 9.97 6.73 11.40
CA GLU A 175 9.41 7.75 10.51
C GLU A 175 8.71 7.11 9.32
N VAL A 176 7.43 7.44 9.20
CA VAL A 176 6.50 6.90 8.22
C VAL A 176 5.54 8.00 7.85
N ASP A 177 5.28 8.13 6.54
CA ASP A 177 4.33 9.10 6.01
C ASP A 177 2.98 8.44 5.78
N LEU A 178 1.90 9.05 6.26
CA LEU A 178 0.54 8.60 5.97
C LEU A 178 0.04 9.37 4.75
N VAL A 179 -0.38 8.64 3.71
CA VAL A 179 -0.89 9.24 2.47
C VAL A 179 -2.41 9.13 2.47
N ASP A 180 -3.08 10.26 2.25
CA ASP A 180 -4.52 10.31 2.17
C ASP A 180 -5.06 9.52 0.98
N VAL A 181 -6.20 8.86 1.19
CA VAL A 181 -6.88 8.06 0.18
C VAL A 181 -8.26 8.67 -0.02
N ASP A 182 -8.55 9.19 -1.21
CA ASP A 182 -9.82 9.88 -1.54
C ASP A 182 -11.08 9.10 -1.18
N LYS A 183 -11.01 7.75 -1.22
CA LYS A 183 -12.14 6.86 -0.89
C LYS A 183 -12.35 6.69 0.62
N ASN A 184 -11.46 7.20 1.46
CA ASN A 184 -11.52 7.02 2.90
C ASN A 184 -12.33 8.16 3.54
N SER A 185 -13.42 7.81 4.22
CA SER A 185 -14.26 8.77 4.97
C SER A 185 -13.79 8.98 6.41
N ALA A 186 -12.70 8.36 6.84
CA ALA A 186 -12.17 8.51 8.18
C ALA A 186 -11.41 9.83 8.35
N VAL A 187 -11.59 10.47 9.50
CA VAL A 187 -10.83 11.67 9.88
C VAL A 187 -9.55 11.25 10.58
N ILE A 188 -8.43 11.80 10.13
CA ILE A 188 -7.10 11.56 10.70
C ILE A 188 -6.77 12.66 11.70
N SER A 189 -6.35 12.28 12.89
CA SER A 189 -5.77 13.20 13.87
C SER A 189 -4.37 12.75 14.26
N TYR A 190 -3.39 13.62 14.04
CA TYR A 190 -2.01 13.44 14.47
C TYR A 190 -1.84 13.89 15.91
N SER A 191 -1.16 13.07 16.72
CA SER A 191 -0.83 13.40 18.11
C SER A 191 0.65 13.71 18.23
N ASP A 192 0.99 14.71 19.05
CA ASP A 192 2.39 15.07 19.30
C ASP A 192 3.12 13.93 20.02
N THR A 193 4.20 13.45 19.42
CA THR A 193 4.97 12.29 19.86
C THR A 193 6.08 12.60 20.87
N THR A 194 6.12 13.82 21.39
CA THR A 194 7.25 14.41 22.15
C THR A 194 7.68 13.68 23.44
N LYS A 195 6.97 12.63 23.87
CA LYS A 195 7.18 11.95 25.17
C LYS A 195 7.33 10.44 25.11
N GLN A 196 7.28 9.80 23.94
CA GLN A 196 7.41 8.34 23.78
C GLN A 196 8.36 8.01 22.62
N ASP A 197 8.98 6.82 22.64
CA ASP A 197 9.80 6.25 21.54
C ASP A 197 9.02 6.06 20.20
N SER A 198 7.81 6.60 20.11
CA SER A 198 6.97 6.54 18.91
C SER A 198 7.28 7.73 18.02
N HIS A 199 7.64 7.49 16.77
CA HIS A 199 7.85 8.56 15.78
C HIS A 199 6.54 9.02 15.15
N LEU A 200 5.53 8.15 15.09
CA LEU A 200 4.20 8.46 14.55
C LEU A 200 3.11 7.97 15.51
N LEU A 201 2.17 8.86 15.83
CA LEU A 201 0.91 8.55 16.50
C LEU A 201 -0.23 9.23 15.74
N ALA A 202 -1.06 8.41 15.08
CA ALA A 202 -2.19 8.89 14.29
C ALA A 202 -3.44 8.10 14.63
N THR A 203 -4.57 8.79 14.82
CA THR A 203 -5.87 8.14 15.04
C THR A 203 -6.77 8.38 13.84
N TYR A 204 -7.25 7.30 13.25
CA TYR A 204 -8.30 7.30 12.24
C TYR A 204 -9.64 7.09 12.94
N ARG A 205 -10.51 8.10 12.89
CA ARG A 205 -11.88 7.98 13.39
C ARG A 205 -12.84 7.79 12.22
N CYS A 206 -13.54 6.67 12.20
CA CYS A 206 -14.50 6.37 11.15
C CYS A 206 -15.83 7.08 11.48
N GLN A 207 -16.27 8.02 10.62
CA GLN A 207 -17.53 8.73 10.83
C GLN A 207 -18.76 7.91 10.40
N ILE A 208 -18.55 7.04 9.43
CA ILE A 208 -19.57 6.16 8.85
C ILE A 208 -19.32 4.75 9.37
N ASN A 209 -20.40 3.98 9.59
CA ASN A 209 -20.34 2.55 9.93
C ASN A 209 -19.66 1.76 8.82
N THR A 210 -18.34 1.73 8.87
CA THR A 210 -17.46 1.11 7.89
C THR A 210 -16.81 -0.11 8.53
N ASN A 211 -16.90 -1.23 7.82
CA ASN A 211 -16.34 -2.51 8.27
C ASN A 211 -14.89 -2.69 7.78
N SER A 212 -14.49 -1.95 6.75
CA SER A 212 -13.14 -1.98 6.18
C SER A 212 -12.54 -0.58 6.09
N LEU A 213 -11.23 -0.48 6.36
CA LEU A 213 -10.44 0.73 6.21
C LEU A 213 -9.16 0.42 5.42
N LYS A 214 -8.87 1.24 4.41
CA LYS A 214 -7.63 1.16 3.63
C LYS A 214 -6.80 2.41 3.84
N MET A 215 -5.53 2.23 4.16
CA MET A 215 -4.57 3.29 4.44
C MET A 215 -3.33 3.08 3.59
N LYS A 216 -2.75 4.17 3.09
CA LYS A 216 -1.48 4.16 2.37
C LYS A 216 -0.37 4.65 3.28
N ILE A 217 0.71 3.89 3.31
CA ILE A 217 1.82 4.07 4.24
C ILE A 217 3.11 4.21 3.43
N GLY A 218 3.71 5.39 3.46
CA GLY A 218 5.00 5.71 2.85
C GLY A 218 6.14 5.36 3.80
N THR A 219 6.95 4.37 3.44
CA THR A 219 8.15 4.00 4.20
C THR A 219 9.40 4.57 3.56
N ILE A 220 10.40 4.88 4.40
CA ILE A 220 11.73 5.32 3.97
C ILE A 220 12.69 4.14 4.03
N GLU A 221 13.49 3.95 2.98
CA GLU A 221 14.45 2.85 2.91
C GLU A 221 15.60 3.05 3.92
N GLY A 222 16.04 1.97 4.57
CA GLY A 222 17.12 1.98 5.56
C GLY A 222 16.66 2.08 7.01
N LYS A 223 15.44 2.57 7.27
CA LYS A 223 14.87 2.61 8.63
C LYS A 223 14.00 1.38 8.88
N LYS A 224 14.38 0.55 9.85
CA LYS A 224 13.59 -0.60 10.31
C LYS A 224 12.76 -0.24 11.53
N GLY A 225 11.56 -0.78 11.65
CA GLY A 225 10.68 -0.50 12.79
C GLY A 225 9.46 -1.41 12.84
N THR A 226 8.64 -1.20 13.87
CA THR A 226 7.35 -1.89 14.02
C THR A 226 6.23 -0.88 13.90
N LEU A 227 5.24 -1.19 13.07
CA LEU A 227 3.98 -0.47 12.98
C LEU A 227 2.92 -1.25 13.76
N GLN A 228 2.30 -0.62 14.74
CA GLN A 228 1.21 -1.18 15.54
C GLN A 228 -0.10 -0.49 15.18
N ALA A 229 -1.12 -1.28 14.85
CA ALA A 229 -2.47 -0.80 14.59
C ALA A 229 -3.41 -1.35 15.68
N TYR A 230 -3.98 -0.45 16.47
CA TYR A 230 -4.97 -0.77 17.50
C TYR A 230 -6.36 -0.55 16.92
N VAL A 231 -7.07 -1.64 16.67
CA VAL A 231 -8.38 -1.63 16.01
C VAL A 231 -9.46 -1.75 17.06
N THR A 232 -10.30 -0.72 17.17
CA THR A 232 -11.41 -0.66 18.13
C THR A 232 -12.74 -0.67 17.39
N PRO A 233 -13.49 -1.78 17.40
CA PRO A 233 -14.82 -1.81 16.82
C PRO A 233 -15.91 -1.30 17.77
N LEU A 234 -17.07 -1.02 17.20
CA LEU A 234 -18.30 -0.66 17.89
C LEU A 234 -18.98 -1.90 18.52
N VAL A 235 -18.32 -2.53 19.49
CA VAL A 235 -18.83 -3.67 20.26
C VAL A 235 -18.89 -3.33 21.75
N GLN A 236 -19.85 -3.93 22.46
CA GLN A 236 -19.97 -3.83 23.91
C GLN A 236 -19.71 -5.23 24.53
N PRO A 237 -18.74 -5.41 25.45
CA PRO A 237 -17.83 -4.40 25.99
C PRO A 237 -16.82 -3.89 24.94
N LYS A 238 -16.41 -2.61 25.07
CA LYS A 238 -15.39 -2.03 24.20
C LYS A 238 -14.07 -2.78 24.41
N CYS A 239 -13.47 -3.22 23.33
CA CYS A 239 -12.17 -3.86 23.31
C CYS A 239 -11.39 -3.39 22.10
N SER A 240 -10.07 -3.50 22.18
CA SER A 240 -9.18 -3.14 21.08
C SER A 240 -8.25 -4.30 20.81
N ARG A 241 -8.03 -4.60 19.53
CA ARG A 241 -7.07 -5.62 19.09
C ARG A 241 -5.86 -4.94 18.49
N VAL A 242 -4.68 -5.28 19.01
CA VAL A 242 -3.40 -4.80 18.46
C VAL A 242 -2.91 -5.74 17.36
N MET A 243 -2.61 -5.16 16.21
CA MET A 243 -1.96 -5.82 15.08
C MET A 243 -0.55 -5.24 14.92
N ARG A 244 0.45 -6.08 14.66
CA ARG A 244 1.85 -5.65 14.53
C ARG A 244 2.37 -6.01 13.15
N TYR A 245 2.95 -5.02 12.47
CA TYR A 245 3.56 -5.16 11.16
C TYR A 245 5.02 -4.75 11.23
N ASP A 246 5.90 -5.59 10.66
CA ASP A 246 7.32 -5.31 10.61
C ASP A 246 7.66 -4.47 9.36
N ILE A 247 8.17 -3.26 9.57
CA ILE A 247 8.80 -2.47 8.51
C ILE A 247 10.25 -2.93 8.37
N LYS A 248 10.53 -3.64 7.27
CA LYS A 248 11.86 -4.18 6.95
C LYS A 248 12.81 -3.06 6.52
N ALA A 249 14.11 -3.27 6.70
CA ALA A 249 15.12 -2.25 6.35
C ALA A 249 15.09 -1.87 4.86
N LEU A 250 14.89 -2.86 3.98
CA LEU A 250 14.71 -2.68 2.55
C LEU A 250 13.24 -2.87 2.19
N SER A 251 12.36 -2.10 2.83
CA SER A 251 10.90 -2.21 2.68
C SER A 251 10.42 -1.98 1.24
N LEU A 252 11.13 -1.23 0.40
CA LEU A 252 10.71 -0.94 -0.97
C LEU A 252 11.12 -2.00 -2.01
N HIS A 253 11.62 -3.14 -1.55
CA HIS A 253 11.98 -4.26 -2.41
C HIS A 253 10.82 -5.26 -2.55
N TYR A 254 10.72 -5.94 -3.68
CA TYR A 254 9.78 -7.05 -3.90
C TYR A 254 10.50 -8.18 -4.63
N ARG A 255 9.99 -9.41 -4.51
CA ARG A 255 10.67 -10.58 -5.07
C ARG A 255 10.53 -10.64 -6.59
N LEU A 256 11.64 -10.95 -7.27
CA LEU A 256 11.72 -11.15 -8.72
C LEU A 256 12.01 -12.62 -9.06
N HIS A 257 11.65 -13.00 -10.29
CA HIS A 257 11.89 -14.33 -10.86
C HIS A 257 12.88 -14.35 -12.03
N GLN A 258 13.35 -13.17 -12.47
CA GLN A 258 14.35 -13.03 -13.53
C GLN A 258 15.39 -11.99 -13.11
N PHE A 259 16.65 -12.27 -13.42
CA PHE A 259 17.78 -11.42 -13.06
C PHE A 259 18.53 -11.01 -14.33
N ASP A 260 18.75 -9.71 -14.48
CA ASP A 260 19.53 -9.13 -15.58
C ASP A 260 20.99 -9.00 -15.15
N ASN A 261 21.86 -9.85 -15.72
CA ASN A 261 23.28 -9.89 -15.38
C ASN A 261 24.11 -8.73 -15.97
N ASN A 262 23.57 -7.92 -16.90
CA ASN A 262 24.35 -6.95 -17.66
C ASN A 262 24.45 -5.57 -16.99
N ARG A 263 24.24 -5.48 -15.68
CA ARG A 263 24.23 -4.22 -14.93
C ARG A 263 25.53 -3.98 -14.15
N PRO A 264 25.90 -2.72 -13.88
CA PRO A 264 27.05 -2.40 -13.04
C PRO A 264 26.77 -2.74 -11.57
N PHE A 265 27.13 -3.96 -11.15
CA PHE A 265 26.89 -4.41 -9.78
C PHE A 265 27.96 -3.96 -8.78
N ASN A 266 27.48 -3.55 -7.62
CA ASN A 266 28.25 -3.45 -6.38
C ASN A 266 28.12 -4.78 -5.63
N VAL A 267 29.22 -5.27 -5.06
CA VAL A 267 29.27 -6.57 -4.40
C VAL A 267 29.63 -6.41 -2.92
N LEU A 268 28.80 -6.97 -2.05
CA LEU A 268 29.03 -7.10 -0.61
C LEU A 268 29.17 -8.58 -0.27
N THR A 269 30.36 -8.98 0.17
CA THR A 269 30.65 -10.34 0.62
C THR A 269 30.83 -10.35 2.12
N ILE A 270 30.12 -11.25 2.80
CA ILE A 270 30.17 -11.45 4.24
C ILE A 270 30.59 -12.88 4.51
N LYS A 271 31.66 -13.06 5.29
CA LYS A 271 32.16 -14.37 5.73
C LYS A 271 32.20 -14.43 7.24
N GLY A 272 31.79 -15.55 7.83
CA GLY A 272 31.81 -15.69 9.27
C GLY A 272 31.26 -17.04 9.75
N PRO A 273 31.35 -17.34 11.06
CA PRO A 273 30.86 -18.58 11.62
C PRO A 273 29.36 -18.52 11.93
N PHE A 274 28.54 -18.25 10.91
CA PHE A 274 27.07 -18.27 11.03
C PHE A 274 26.48 -19.49 10.30
N SER A 275 25.38 -20.01 10.86
CA SER A 275 24.59 -21.07 10.24
C SER A 275 23.69 -20.55 9.12
N LEU A 276 23.19 -21.45 8.26
CA LEU A 276 22.25 -21.11 7.19
C LEU A 276 20.96 -20.46 7.76
N ALA A 277 20.45 -20.98 8.87
CA ALA A 277 19.24 -20.44 9.51
C ALA A 277 19.44 -19.03 10.06
N GLU A 278 20.64 -18.71 10.58
CA GLU A 278 20.95 -17.38 11.10
C GLU A 278 21.02 -16.34 10.00
N ILE A 279 21.76 -16.60 8.92
CA ILE A 279 21.84 -15.67 7.79
C ILE A 279 20.48 -15.51 7.11
N HIS A 280 19.71 -16.60 6.98
CA HIS A 280 18.36 -16.55 6.45
C HIS A 280 17.43 -15.68 7.32
N SER A 281 17.51 -15.82 8.64
CA SER A 281 16.77 -14.97 9.58
C SER A 281 17.18 -13.50 9.49
N TRP A 282 18.46 -13.19 9.35
CA TRP A 282 18.95 -11.81 9.15
C TRP A 282 18.43 -11.21 7.85
N ILE A 283 18.42 -11.99 6.76
CA ILE A 283 17.87 -11.59 5.46
C ILE A 283 16.36 -11.35 5.57
N GLY A 284 15.60 -12.23 6.25
CA GLY A 284 14.15 -12.05 6.48
C GLY A 284 13.77 -10.87 7.38
N GLN A 285 14.72 -10.34 8.16
CA GLN A 285 14.55 -9.06 8.86
C GLN A 285 14.86 -7.85 7.99
N CYS A 286 15.73 -8.00 6.98
CA CYS A 286 16.12 -6.91 6.09
C CYS A 286 15.18 -6.76 4.89
N LEU A 287 14.70 -7.87 4.33
CA LEU A 287 13.95 -7.91 3.07
C LEU A 287 12.53 -8.46 3.29
N PRO A 288 11.54 -7.94 2.54
CA PRO A 288 10.19 -8.50 2.50
C PRO A 288 10.13 -9.76 1.63
N GLU A 289 9.03 -10.52 1.72
CA GLU A 289 8.74 -11.68 0.86
C GLU A 289 9.80 -12.80 0.88
N VAL A 290 10.63 -12.85 1.92
CA VAL A 290 11.55 -13.95 2.18
C VAL A 290 10.74 -15.13 2.73
N PRO A 291 10.86 -16.34 2.18
CA PRO A 291 10.22 -17.54 2.72
C PRO A 291 10.57 -17.72 4.20
N GLU A 292 9.63 -18.21 5.02
CA GLU A 292 9.88 -18.42 6.46
C GLU A 292 10.95 -19.50 6.71
N LYS A 293 11.02 -20.49 5.82
CA LYS A 293 11.98 -21.59 5.89
C LYS A 293 12.97 -21.47 4.73
N PRO A 294 14.28 -21.67 4.99
CA PRO A 294 15.25 -21.73 3.93
C PRO A 294 14.96 -22.96 3.05
N THR A 295 15.20 -22.82 1.75
CA THR A 295 15.24 -23.96 0.84
C THR A 295 16.32 -24.93 1.32
N VAL A 296 16.04 -26.25 1.27
CA VAL A 296 16.93 -27.32 1.75
C VAL A 296 18.22 -27.45 0.90
N ALA A 297 18.38 -26.61 -0.13
CA ALA A 297 19.59 -26.51 -0.91
C ALA A 297 20.76 -25.94 -0.10
N GLU A 298 21.99 -26.41 -0.38
CA GLU A 298 23.22 -25.92 0.26
C GLU A 298 23.47 -24.43 -0.01
N LYS A 299 22.95 -23.92 -1.13
CA LYS A 299 23.04 -22.54 -1.60
C LYS A 299 21.63 -22.04 -1.93
N THR A 300 21.25 -20.90 -1.35
CA THR A 300 19.97 -20.24 -1.64
C THR A 300 20.21 -18.94 -2.39
N GLU A 301 19.47 -18.74 -3.47
CA GLU A 301 19.51 -17.56 -4.33
C GLU A 301 18.13 -16.90 -4.35
N LEU A 302 18.08 -15.60 -4.04
CA LEU A 302 16.87 -14.80 -4.06
C LEU A 302 17.15 -13.50 -4.82
N TRP A 303 16.19 -13.08 -5.64
CA TRP A 303 16.27 -11.85 -6.41
C TRP A 303 15.17 -10.88 -5.97
N PHE A 304 15.52 -9.61 -5.89
CA PHE A 304 14.64 -8.54 -5.48
C PHE A 304 14.76 -7.34 -6.41
N GLY A 305 13.67 -6.62 -6.62
CA GLY A 305 13.63 -5.35 -7.34
C GLY A 305 13.13 -4.23 -6.44
N SER A 306 13.69 -3.03 -6.54
CA SER A 306 13.18 -1.83 -5.88
C SER A 306 12.04 -1.23 -6.70
N THR A 307 10.91 -0.92 -6.06
CA THR A 307 9.78 -0.25 -6.73
C THR A 307 10.08 1.23 -7.06
N LEU A 308 10.89 1.89 -6.22
CA LEU A 308 11.16 3.32 -6.35
C LEU A 308 12.16 3.58 -7.49
N LEU A 309 13.33 2.93 -7.41
CA LEU A 309 14.47 3.20 -8.27
C LEU A 309 14.59 2.21 -9.45
N ASN A 310 13.77 1.15 -9.49
CA ASN A 310 13.87 0.04 -10.46
C ASN A 310 15.24 -0.66 -10.46
N THR A 311 15.91 -0.64 -9.32
CA THR A 311 17.20 -1.29 -9.04
C THR A 311 16.99 -2.77 -8.69
N ILE A 312 18.01 -3.60 -8.87
CA ILE A 312 17.96 -5.04 -8.62
C ILE A 312 18.95 -5.42 -7.51
N LEU A 313 18.56 -6.38 -6.67
CA LEU A 313 19.37 -6.98 -5.63
C LEU A 313 19.34 -8.51 -5.77
N GLU A 314 20.51 -9.11 -5.94
CA GLU A 314 20.73 -10.55 -5.83
C GLU A 314 21.30 -10.88 -4.44
N CYS A 315 20.64 -11.81 -3.75
CA CYS A 315 21.05 -12.35 -2.48
C CYS A 315 21.42 -13.82 -2.67
N THR A 316 22.72 -14.13 -2.62
CA THR A 316 23.24 -15.50 -2.65
C THR A 316 23.85 -15.84 -1.31
N TYR A 317 23.37 -16.88 -0.63
CA TYR A 317 23.91 -17.24 0.69
C TYR A 317 23.97 -18.74 0.92
N GLN A 318 24.97 -19.13 1.70
CA GLN A 318 25.25 -20.49 2.15
C GLN A 318 25.76 -20.45 3.60
N LYS A 319 26.02 -21.63 4.18
CA LYS A 319 26.60 -21.70 5.53
C LYS A 319 27.96 -21.01 5.57
N GLY A 320 28.07 -19.95 6.37
CA GLY A 320 29.30 -19.20 6.62
C GLY A 320 29.73 -18.21 5.54
N GLU A 321 28.99 -18.07 4.44
CA GLU A 321 29.26 -17.10 3.38
C GLU A 321 27.97 -16.56 2.76
N ALA A 322 27.91 -15.24 2.56
CA ALA A 322 26.83 -14.56 1.87
C ALA A 322 27.39 -13.50 0.91
N VAL A 323 26.84 -13.44 -0.28
CA VAL A 323 27.19 -12.50 -1.35
C VAL A 323 25.93 -11.76 -1.79
N PHE A 324 25.97 -10.45 -1.70
CA PHE A 324 24.91 -9.55 -2.14
C PHE A 324 25.42 -8.74 -3.32
N LYS A 325 24.69 -8.75 -4.43
CA LYS A 325 24.99 -7.92 -5.60
C LYS A 325 23.85 -6.96 -5.86
N SER A 326 24.14 -5.67 -5.99
CA SER A 326 23.11 -4.67 -6.29
C SER A 326 23.66 -3.56 -7.18
N ASP A 327 22.85 -3.08 -8.12
CA ASP A 327 23.16 -1.89 -8.93
C ASP A 327 23.10 -0.59 -8.10
N ASN A 328 22.48 -0.61 -6.92
CA ASN A 328 22.39 0.52 -6.01
C ASN A 328 23.41 0.45 -4.85
N VAL A 329 24.18 1.52 -4.67
CA VAL A 329 25.16 1.64 -3.57
C VAL A 329 24.46 1.78 -2.22
N SER A 330 23.32 2.49 -2.17
CA SER A 330 22.55 2.68 -0.92
C SER A 330 22.06 1.36 -0.35
N THR A 331 21.54 0.47 -1.20
CA THR A 331 21.05 -0.86 -0.79
C THR A 331 22.17 -1.69 -0.16
N ILE A 332 23.38 -1.65 -0.72
CA ILE A 332 24.55 -2.31 -0.13
C ILE A 332 24.96 -1.68 1.21
N SER A 333 24.92 -0.35 1.32
CA SER A 333 25.18 0.37 2.58
C SER A 333 24.22 -0.05 3.69
N ILE A 334 22.93 -0.08 3.37
CA ILE A 334 21.85 -0.48 4.30
C ILE A 334 22.00 -1.94 4.72
N LEU A 335 22.29 -2.85 3.79
CA LEU A 335 22.55 -4.26 4.09
C LEU A 335 23.77 -4.42 4.99
N LYS A 336 24.88 -3.74 4.67
CA LYS A 336 26.09 -3.78 5.48
C LYS A 336 25.80 -3.36 6.92
N ASP A 337 25.17 -2.21 7.13
CA ASP A 337 24.90 -1.69 8.46
C ASP A 337 23.93 -2.58 9.25
N ASN A 338 22.86 -3.09 8.62
CA ASN A 338 21.90 -3.98 9.27
C ASN A 338 22.47 -5.36 9.60
N LEU A 339 23.18 -5.99 8.66
CA LEU A 339 23.78 -7.31 8.88
C LEU A 339 24.90 -7.23 9.94
N THR A 340 25.68 -6.13 9.97
CA THR A 340 26.66 -5.89 11.02
C THR A 340 25.99 -5.73 12.39
N SER A 341 24.86 -5.01 12.45
CA SER A 341 24.07 -4.85 13.67
C SER A 341 23.55 -6.21 14.19
N GLU A 342 22.97 -7.04 13.33
CA GLU A 342 22.45 -8.36 13.73
C GLU A 342 23.57 -9.35 14.12
N ALA A 343 24.70 -9.33 13.41
CA ALA A 343 25.88 -10.09 13.79
C ALA A 343 26.41 -9.68 15.18
N THR A 344 26.44 -8.38 15.47
CA THR A 344 26.87 -7.84 16.76
C THR A 344 25.92 -8.24 17.89
N LYS A 345 24.60 -8.19 17.65
CA LYS A 345 23.59 -8.64 18.62
C LYS A 345 23.77 -10.12 19.00
N LYS A 346 24.11 -10.97 18.02
CA LYS A 346 24.39 -12.40 18.25
C LYS A 346 25.85 -12.69 18.65
N LYS A 347 26.70 -11.66 18.79
CA LYS A 347 28.14 -11.77 19.09
C LYS A 347 28.92 -12.64 18.09
N ILE A 348 28.50 -12.65 16.82
CA ILE A 348 29.17 -13.37 15.73
C ILE A 348 30.17 -12.43 15.05
N LYS A 349 31.43 -12.84 14.95
CA LYS A 349 32.46 -12.08 14.23
C LYS A 349 32.32 -12.33 12.73
N VAL A 350 32.06 -11.28 11.97
CA VAL A 350 31.92 -11.33 10.49
C VAL A 350 33.01 -10.49 9.83
N ASP A 351 33.59 -11.03 8.76
CA ASP A 351 34.47 -10.32 7.82
C ASP A 351 33.62 -9.80 6.66
N ILE A 352 33.72 -8.51 6.38
CA ILE A 352 32.88 -7.81 5.39
C ILE A 352 33.78 -7.16 4.34
N LYS A 353 33.60 -7.58 3.08
CA LYS A 353 34.29 -7.02 1.92
C LYS A 353 33.30 -6.37 0.98
N THR A 354 33.56 -5.13 0.60
CA THR A 354 32.72 -4.33 -0.31
C THR A 354 33.51 -3.91 -1.54
N GLN A 355 32.95 -4.17 -2.71
CA GLN A 355 33.45 -3.72 -4.01
C GLN A 355 32.38 -2.84 -4.65
N ILE A 356 32.75 -1.61 -5.01
CA ILE A 356 31.82 -0.62 -5.56
C ILE A 356 32.24 -0.32 -6.98
N ASN A 357 31.28 -0.41 -7.87
CA ASN A 357 31.42 0.01 -9.24
C ASN A 357 30.92 1.45 -9.35
N ASP A 358 31.82 2.37 -9.70
CA ASP A 358 31.46 3.78 -9.79
C ASP A 358 30.34 3.98 -10.84
N GLU A 359 30.33 3.22 -11.94
CA GLU A 359 29.34 3.32 -13.02
C GLU A 359 27.91 3.00 -12.57
N SER A 360 27.74 2.34 -11.43
CA SER A 360 26.41 2.06 -10.88
C SER A 360 25.64 3.33 -10.53
N VAL A 361 26.34 4.37 -10.06
CA VAL A 361 25.74 5.67 -9.75
C VAL A 361 25.17 6.33 -11.01
N ASN A 362 25.90 6.27 -12.13
CA ASN A 362 25.45 6.81 -13.41
C ASN A 362 24.18 6.09 -13.89
N PHE A 363 24.16 4.76 -13.78
CA PHE A 363 23.00 3.95 -14.15
C PHE A 363 21.76 4.28 -13.31
N VAL A 364 21.91 4.41 -11.99
CA VAL A 364 20.80 4.75 -11.08
C VAL A 364 20.27 6.15 -11.37
N LEU A 365 21.15 7.14 -11.56
CA LEU A 365 20.74 8.52 -11.88
C LEU A 365 19.97 8.59 -13.21
N ARG A 366 20.44 7.89 -14.25
CA ARG A 366 19.70 7.79 -15.54
C ARG A 366 18.34 7.13 -15.40
N SER A 367 18.24 6.10 -14.55
CA SER A 367 16.99 5.36 -14.34
C SER A 367 15.93 6.21 -13.62
N ILE A 368 16.36 7.15 -12.78
CA ILE A 368 15.47 8.06 -12.02
C ILE A 368 15.08 9.29 -12.87
N GLU A 369 15.94 9.73 -13.78
CA GLU A 369 15.82 10.98 -14.54
C GLU A 369 14.46 11.18 -15.19
N GLU A 370 13.96 10.19 -15.94
CA GLU A 370 12.67 10.31 -16.64
C GLU A 370 11.51 10.57 -15.66
N LYS A 371 11.45 9.79 -14.57
CA LYS A 371 10.40 9.93 -13.54
C LYS A 371 10.55 11.26 -12.81
N LEU A 372 11.78 11.67 -12.49
CA LEU A 372 12.06 12.92 -11.80
C LEU A 372 11.64 14.14 -12.62
N LEU A 373 12.01 14.19 -13.90
CA LEU A 373 11.64 15.27 -14.81
C LEU A 373 10.12 15.35 -15.01
N LYS A 374 9.44 14.21 -15.08
CA LYS A 374 7.98 14.15 -15.15
C LYS A 374 7.33 14.79 -13.92
N HIS A 375 7.76 14.41 -12.70
CA HIS A 375 7.20 14.96 -11.47
C HIS A 375 7.57 16.44 -11.28
N GLN A 376 8.77 16.87 -11.68
CA GLN A 376 9.16 18.29 -11.65
C GLN A 376 8.32 19.14 -12.61
N LYS A 377 8.07 18.64 -13.83
CA LYS A 377 7.20 19.31 -14.79
C LYS A 377 5.80 19.48 -14.19
N LEU A 378 5.26 18.42 -13.59
CA LEU A 378 3.94 18.44 -12.96
C LEU A 378 3.87 19.45 -11.81
N ALA A 379 4.91 19.53 -10.97
CA ALA A 379 4.99 20.55 -9.90
C ALA A 379 5.03 21.99 -10.45
N LYS A 380 5.79 22.23 -11.53
CA LYS A 380 5.83 23.55 -12.19
C LYS A 380 4.49 23.90 -12.83
N ASP A 381 3.85 22.93 -13.47
CA ASP A 381 2.54 23.06 -14.10
C ASP A 381 1.46 23.40 -13.04
N LEU A 382 1.54 22.84 -11.83
CA LEU A 382 0.67 23.17 -10.69
C LEU A 382 0.85 24.64 -10.23
N ILE A 383 2.11 25.08 -10.05
CA ILE A 383 2.40 26.47 -9.65
C ILE A 383 1.84 27.46 -10.67
N LEU A 384 2.05 27.18 -11.96
CA LEU A 384 1.50 27.98 -13.05
C LEU A 384 -0.03 27.96 -13.03
N LEU A 385 -0.63 26.81 -12.79
CA LEU A 385 -2.07 26.67 -12.73
C LEU A 385 -2.69 27.47 -11.58
N ASN A 386 -2.05 27.49 -10.40
CA ASN A 386 -2.51 28.33 -9.29
C ASN A 386 -2.46 29.82 -9.66
N ALA A 387 -1.35 30.28 -10.24
CA ALA A 387 -1.22 31.65 -10.72
C ALA A 387 -2.28 32.01 -11.79
N LEU A 388 -2.60 31.07 -12.70
CA LEU A 388 -3.65 31.25 -13.70
C LEU A 388 -5.06 31.31 -13.12
N ASN A 389 -5.33 30.60 -12.01
CA ASN A 389 -6.61 30.68 -11.32
C ASN A 389 -6.74 31.98 -10.53
N GLU A 390 -5.65 32.50 -9.95
CA GLU A 390 -5.63 33.81 -9.28
C GLU A 390 -5.90 34.98 -10.24
N LEU A 391 -5.60 34.82 -11.53
CA LEU A 391 -5.89 35.81 -12.56
C LEU A 391 -7.39 35.94 -12.88
N GLU A 392 -8.27 35.08 -12.32
CA GLU A 392 -9.74 35.07 -12.51
C GLU A 392 -10.18 35.36 -13.96
N VAL A 393 -9.49 34.73 -14.93
CA VAL A 393 -9.66 35.07 -16.34
C VAL A 393 -11.00 34.56 -16.85
N THR A 394 -11.81 35.45 -17.42
CA THR A 394 -13.10 35.09 -18.02
C THR A 394 -12.89 34.18 -19.24
N GLU A 395 -13.84 33.28 -19.57
CA GLU A 395 -13.70 32.35 -20.72
C GLU A 395 -13.38 33.07 -22.04
N GLU A 396 -13.88 34.29 -22.24
CA GLU A 396 -13.59 35.13 -23.42
C GLU A 396 -12.15 35.68 -23.46
N GLU A 397 -11.55 35.93 -22.30
CA GLU A 397 -10.18 36.45 -22.17
C GLU A 397 -9.16 35.32 -22.28
N THR A 398 -9.51 34.12 -21.82
CA THR A 398 -8.68 32.91 -22.02
C THR A 398 -8.50 32.57 -23.50
N THR A 399 -9.52 32.81 -24.32
CA THR A 399 -9.51 32.51 -25.77
C THR A 399 -8.88 33.62 -26.63
N LYS A 400 -8.70 34.84 -26.10
CA LYS A 400 -8.06 35.95 -26.82
C LYS A 400 -6.61 36.21 -26.41
N TYR A 401 -6.27 36.12 -25.12
CA TYR A 401 -4.99 36.62 -24.61
C TYR A 401 -4.01 35.54 -24.13
N LEU A 402 -4.49 34.34 -23.75
CA LEU A 402 -3.62 33.25 -23.33
C LEU A 402 -3.04 32.45 -24.50
N SER A 403 -1.77 32.06 -24.38
CA SER A 403 -1.11 31.18 -25.35
C SER A 403 -1.72 29.77 -25.33
N GLY A 404 -1.61 29.04 -26.44
CA GLY A 404 -2.13 27.67 -26.54
C GLY A 404 -1.59 26.72 -25.46
N LYS A 405 -0.35 26.93 -25.00
CA LYS A 405 0.25 26.16 -23.90
C LYS A 405 -0.55 26.29 -22.59
N TYR A 406 -0.95 27.51 -22.24
CA TYR A 406 -1.70 27.75 -20.99
C TYR A 406 -3.18 27.36 -21.11
N ARG A 407 -3.77 27.44 -22.32
CA ARG A 407 -5.13 26.92 -22.56
C ARG A 407 -5.19 25.41 -22.38
N ASN A 408 -4.21 24.68 -22.91
CA ASN A 408 -4.10 23.22 -22.73
C ASN A 408 -3.86 22.85 -21.25
N LEU A 409 -3.18 23.71 -20.50
CA LEU A 409 -2.98 23.53 -19.07
C LEU A 409 -4.29 23.71 -18.29
N LEU A 410 -5.10 24.71 -18.64
CA LEU A 410 -6.43 24.96 -18.06
C LEU A 410 -7.43 23.84 -18.41
N SER A 411 -7.41 23.32 -19.63
CA SER A 411 -8.27 22.19 -20.02
C SER A 411 -7.93 20.92 -19.23
N SER A 412 -6.65 20.72 -18.91
CA SER A 412 -6.15 19.57 -18.15
C SER A 412 -6.10 19.81 -16.64
N ALA A 413 -6.66 20.93 -16.16
CA ALA A 413 -6.50 21.41 -14.79
C ALA A 413 -6.94 20.40 -13.72
N LYS A 414 -8.09 19.75 -13.95
CA LYS A 414 -8.66 18.78 -13.00
C LYS A 414 -7.77 17.54 -12.87
N GLU A 415 -7.18 17.08 -13.97
CA GLU A 415 -6.31 15.91 -13.99
C GLU A 415 -4.96 16.21 -13.34
N ILE A 416 -4.38 17.38 -13.63
CA ILE A 416 -3.09 17.81 -13.06
C ILE A 416 -3.21 17.99 -11.55
N ARG A 417 -4.29 18.62 -11.06
CA ARG A 417 -4.51 18.75 -9.60
C ARG A 417 -4.63 17.39 -8.92
N LYS A 418 -5.40 16.47 -9.49
CA LYS A 418 -5.56 15.11 -8.95
C LYS A 418 -4.24 14.33 -8.92
N GLN A 419 -3.41 14.47 -9.96
CA GLN A 419 -2.10 13.82 -10.00
C GLN A 419 -1.11 14.49 -9.03
N ALA A 420 -1.18 15.81 -8.89
CA ALA A 420 -0.30 16.59 -8.03
C ALA A 420 -0.44 16.26 -6.53
N ASP A 421 -1.67 16.07 -6.06
CA ASP A 421 -1.94 15.72 -4.65
C ASP A 421 -1.24 14.40 -4.26
N SER A 422 -1.11 13.45 -5.21
CA SER A 422 -0.35 12.21 -5.01
C SER A 422 1.15 12.35 -5.25
N ASP A 423 1.57 13.24 -6.15
CA ASP A 423 2.94 13.32 -6.67
C ASP A 423 3.90 14.20 -5.85
N LEU A 424 3.41 15.19 -5.09
CA LEU A 424 4.28 16.08 -4.31
C LEU A 424 5.13 15.31 -3.29
N HIS A 425 4.54 14.32 -2.63
CA HIS A 425 5.25 13.40 -1.74
C HIS A 425 6.24 12.49 -2.50
N CYS A 426 5.90 12.09 -3.73
CA CYS A 426 6.75 11.25 -4.56
C CYS A 426 8.07 11.98 -4.92
N LEU A 427 7.99 13.27 -5.28
CA LEU A 427 9.16 14.08 -5.62
C LEU A 427 10.14 14.20 -4.43
N GLN A 428 9.62 14.47 -3.23
CA GLN A 428 10.44 14.55 -2.02
C GLN A 428 11.15 13.23 -1.72
N ARG A 429 10.49 12.09 -1.97
CA ARG A 429 11.09 10.76 -1.81
C ARG A 429 12.22 10.51 -2.79
N TYR A 430 12.11 10.94 -4.04
CA TYR A 430 13.22 10.84 -5.00
C TYR A 430 14.41 11.70 -4.59
N TYR A 431 14.19 12.92 -4.09
CA TYR A 431 15.27 13.75 -3.56
C TYR A 431 15.96 13.08 -2.36
N GLY A 432 15.18 12.53 -1.43
CA GLY A 432 15.73 11.74 -0.31
C GLY A 432 16.56 10.55 -0.79
N ALA A 433 16.07 9.80 -1.77
CA ALA A 433 16.80 8.64 -2.32
C ALA A 433 18.12 9.03 -3.01
N ILE A 434 18.16 10.17 -3.72
CA ILE A 434 19.40 10.68 -4.34
C ILE A 434 20.37 11.18 -3.26
N GLU A 435 19.87 11.83 -2.21
CA GLU A 435 20.69 12.23 -1.06
C GLU A 435 21.29 11.02 -0.34
N ASP A 436 20.51 9.98 -0.10
CA ASP A 436 20.96 8.73 0.52
C ASP A 436 22.00 8.01 -0.35
N LEU A 437 21.82 8.05 -1.68
CA LEU A 437 22.81 7.57 -2.65
C LEU A 437 24.13 8.32 -2.54
N TYR A 438 24.08 9.65 -2.47
CA TYR A 438 25.27 10.49 -2.31
C TYR A 438 25.99 10.22 -0.99
N ILE A 439 25.23 10.14 0.11
CA ILE A 439 25.74 9.87 1.45
C ILE A 439 26.43 8.50 1.48
N SER A 440 25.77 7.48 0.94
CA SER A 440 26.28 6.11 0.91
C SER A 440 27.54 6.00 0.06
N TYR A 441 27.53 6.56 -1.15
CA TYR A 441 28.69 6.57 -2.04
C TYR A 441 29.89 7.29 -1.41
N SER A 442 29.68 8.47 -0.82
CA SER A 442 30.72 9.24 -0.13
C SER A 442 31.28 8.49 1.09
N LYS A 443 30.41 7.84 1.87
CA LYS A 443 30.80 7.02 3.04
C LYS A 443 31.75 5.89 2.63
N PHE A 444 31.49 5.24 1.51
CA PHE A 444 32.37 4.19 1.00
C PHE A 444 33.69 4.70 0.40
N LYS A 445 33.71 5.93 -0.15
CA LYS A 445 34.95 6.61 -0.58
C LYS A 445 35.71 7.26 0.60
N GLY A 446 35.16 7.24 1.82
CA GLY A 446 35.80 7.79 3.02
C GLY A 446 35.66 9.31 3.19
N LEU A 447 34.72 9.94 2.46
CA LEU A 447 34.46 11.39 2.50
C LEU A 447 33.29 11.71 3.45
N ASN A 448 33.33 12.89 4.10
CA ASN A 448 32.24 13.37 4.95
C ASN A 448 31.11 14.02 4.13
N PRO A 449 29.88 13.46 4.09
CA PRO A 449 28.85 13.88 3.14
C PRO A 449 27.94 15.03 3.62
N LYS A 450 27.86 15.27 4.94
CA LYS A 450 26.81 16.13 5.55
C LYS A 450 26.75 17.58 5.03
N PRO A 451 27.85 18.35 4.95
CA PRO A 451 27.81 19.73 4.44
C PRO A 451 27.43 19.85 2.96
N ARG A 452 27.70 18.83 2.14
CA ARG A 452 27.41 18.84 0.70
C ARG A 452 25.99 18.35 0.37
N ALA A 453 25.37 17.57 1.25
CA ALA A 453 24.01 17.06 1.03
C ALA A 453 22.96 18.21 0.92
N THR A 454 23.13 19.29 1.69
CA THR A 454 22.22 20.45 1.62
C THR A 454 22.39 21.26 0.33
N GLU A 455 23.60 21.31 -0.23
CA GLU A 455 23.88 21.91 -1.54
C GLU A 455 23.26 21.08 -2.67
N LEU A 456 23.33 19.75 -2.56
CA LEU A 456 22.70 18.84 -3.51
C LEU A 456 21.19 19.05 -3.57
N ARG A 457 20.51 19.21 -2.43
CA ARG A 457 19.05 19.46 -2.41
C ARG A 457 18.66 20.69 -3.25
N LYS A 458 19.43 21.79 -3.15
CA LYS A 458 19.20 22.99 -3.95
C LYS A 458 19.49 22.76 -5.44
N MET A 459 20.50 21.97 -5.77
CA MET A 459 20.79 21.59 -7.16
C MET A 459 19.70 20.70 -7.76
N LEU A 460 19.08 19.84 -6.95
CA LEU A 460 18.00 18.96 -7.39
C LEU A 460 16.73 19.72 -7.80
N GLU A 461 16.47 20.92 -7.26
CA GLU A 461 15.35 21.78 -7.69
C GLU A 461 15.46 22.19 -9.16
N ASN A 462 16.69 22.41 -9.65
CA ASN A 462 17.00 22.68 -11.04
C ASN A 462 17.82 21.53 -11.62
N TYR A 463 17.22 20.35 -11.65
CA TYR A 463 17.89 19.12 -12.02
C TYR A 463 18.55 19.21 -13.40
N SER A 464 19.85 18.91 -13.43
CA SER A 464 20.61 18.61 -14.63
C SER A 464 21.45 17.37 -14.35
N TYR A 465 21.35 16.38 -15.22
CA TYR A 465 22.07 15.11 -15.11
C TYR A 465 23.59 15.33 -15.03
N GLU A 466 24.14 16.19 -15.90
CA GLU A 466 25.58 16.47 -15.96
C GLU A 466 26.08 17.14 -14.67
N ASN A 467 25.35 18.14 -14.17
CA ASN A 467 25.71 18.83 -12.93
C ASN A 467 25.63 17.90 -11.72
N THR A 468 24.63 17.02 -11.69
CA THR A 468 24.48 16.03 -10.62
C THR A 468 25.64 15.04 -10.64
N ILE A 469 26.05 14.54 -11.81
CA ILE A 469 27.20 13.64 -11.92
C ILE A 469 28.50 14.32 -11.55
N LEU A 470 28.73 15.54 -12.02
CA LEU A 470 29.90 16.34 -11.63
C LEU A 470 29.95 16.57 -10.12
N PHE A 471 28.80 16.69 -9.46
CA PHE A 471 28.73 16.80 -8.01
C PHE A 471 29.09 15.48 -7.29
N PHE A 472 28.63 14.34 -7.80
CA PHE A 472 28.98 13.01 -7.28
C PHE A 472 30.45 12.65 -7.52
N ARG A 473 30.98 13.04 -8.68
CA ARG A 473 32.36 12.83 -9.11
C ARG A 473 32.93 14.18 -9.55
N PRO A 474 33.41 15.01 -8.61
CA PRO A 474 34.21 16.15 -9.03
C PRO A 474 35.41 15.60 -9.79
N GLU A 475 35.63 16.08 -11.02
CA GLU A 475 36.86 15.76 -11.75
C GLU A 475 38.02 16.04 -10.80
N LYS A 476 38.90 15.05 -10.62
CA LYS A 476 40.17 15.28 -9.93
C LYS A 476 40.82 16.42 -10.67
N THR A 477 40.93 17.59 -10.03
CA THR A 477 41.89 18.59 -10.47
C THR A 477 43.22 17.85 -10.58
N PRO A 478 43.91 17.90 -11.73
CA PRO A 478 45.26 17.39 -11.79
C PRO A 478 46.04 18.18 -10.74
N SER A 479 46.57 17.46 -9.75
CA SER A 479 47.47 18.02 -8.76
C SER A 479 48.64 18.67 -9.50
N CYS A 480 48.66 20.00 -9.52
CA CYS A 480 49.84 20.79 -9.93
C CYS A 480 50.99 20.56 -8.96
#